data_AF-A0A3D2MDT7-F1
#
_entry.id   AF-A0A3D2MDT7-F1
#
_cell.length_a   1.000
_cell.length_b   1.000
_cell.length_c   1.000
_cell.angle_alpha   90.00
_cell.angle_beta   90.00
_cell.angle_gamma   90.00
#
_symmetry.space_group_name_H-M   'P 1'
#
loop_
_entity.id
_entity.type
_entity.pdbx_description
1 polymer ?
#
loop_
_entity_poly.entity_id
_entity_poly.type
_entity_poly.pdbx_seq_one_letter_code
_entity_poly.pdbx_strand_id
1 'polypeptide(L)' 'VQEVLNAGAKLAPSPRAVAIASEMVITMVPNSAQVEELVSGPQGLLEGARKGMIIIDMSTIAPRVSRELA' A
#
# COMPACT_ATOMS: atom_id res chain seq x y z
N VAL A 1 8.96 8.37 12.00
CA VAL A 1 9.37 6.95 11.84
C VAL A 1 9.83 6.33 13.17
N GLN A 2 10.77 6.92 13.92
CA GLN A 2 11.27 6.30 15.16
C GLN A 2 10.19 5.99 16.21
N GLU A 3 9.19 6.86 16.35
CA GLU A 3 8.07 6.67 17.29
C GLU A 3 7.32 5.34 17.07
N VAL A 4 6.93 5.05 15.83
CA VAL A 4 6.20 3.82 15.50
C VAL A 4 7.09 2.58 15.58
N LEU A 5 8.39 2.71 15.28
CA LEU A 5 9.35 1.61 15.46
C LEU A 5 9.51 1.25 16.95
N ASN A 6 9.60 2.26 17.83
CA ASN A 6 9.64 2.06 19.27
C ASN A 6 8.33 1.43 19.81
N ALA A 7 7.21 1.68 19.14
CA ALA A 7 5.92 1.05 19.43
C ALA A 7 5.76 -0.36 18.80
N GLY A 8 6.80 -0.91 18.15
CA GLY A 8 6.83 -2.28 17.64
C GLY A 8 6.52 -2.43 16.14
N ALA A 9 6.40 -1.34 15.38
CA ALA A 9 6.28 -1.41 13.94
C ALA A 9 7.58 -1.98 13.31
N LYS A 10 7.42 -2.70 12.19
CA LYS A 10 8.54 -3.22 11.41
C LYS A 10 8.68 -2.39 10.13
N LEU A 11 9.88 -1.87 9.89
CA LEU A 11 10.17 -1.16 8.64
C LEU A 11 10.29 -2.17 7.50
N ALA A 12 9.65 -1.88 6.37
CA ALA A 12 9.79 -2.62 5.12
C ALA A 12 10.48 -1.75 4.06
N PRO A 13 11.30 -2.34 3.17
CA PRO A 13 12.07 -1.57 2.18
C PRO A 13 11.25 -1.10 0.97
N SER A 14 10.03 -1.62 0.78
CA SER A 14 9.15 -1.25 -0.33
C SER A 14 7.69 -1.66 -0.09
N PRO A 15 6.71 -1.09 -0.82
CA PRO A 15 5.31 -1.56 -0.77
C PRO A 15 5.19 -3.06 -1.06
N ARG A 16 5.91 -3.58 -2.06
CA ARG A 16 5.99 -5.02 -2.34
C ARG A 16 6.38 -5.83 -1.10
N ALA A 17 7.38 -5.39 -0.35
CA ALA A 17 7.81 -6.09 0.86
C ALA A 17 6.75 -6.04 1.98
N VAL A 18 6.00 -4.93 2.09
CA VAL A 18 4.83 -4.85 2.98
C VAL A 18 3.76 -5.87 2.58
N ALA A 19 3.45 -5.96 1.28
CA ALA A 19 2.44 -6.88 0.76
C ALA A 19 2.80 -8.35 1.00
N ILE A 20 4.07 -8.73 0.83
CA ILE A 20 4.56 -10.09 1.12
C ILE A 20 4.38 -10.45 2.61
N ALA A 21 4.62 -9.48 3.50
CA ALA A 21 4.61 -9.70 4.94
C ALA A 21 3.22 -9.56 5.61
N SER A 22 2.19 -9.13 4.86
CA SER A 22 0.90 -8.73 5.43
C SER A 22 -0.27 -9.44 4.75
N GLU A 23 -1.37 -9.68 5.47
CA GLU A 23 -2.63 -10.17 4.89
C GLU A 23 -3.54 -9.02 4.44
N MET A 24 -3.38 -7.87 5.10
CA MET A 24 -4.12 -6.65 4.87
C MET A 24 -3.15 -5.47 4.90
N VAL A 25 -3.30 -4.53 3.98
CA VAL A 25 -2.49 -3.31 3.91
C VAL A 25 -3.41 -2.09 3.85
N ILE A 26 -3.12 -1.10 4.69
CA ILE A 26 -3.80 0.20 4.69
C ILE A 26 -2.85 1.22 4.06
N THR A 27 -3.35 2.01 3.11
CA THR A 27 -2.60 3.09 2.45
C THR A 27 -3.21 4.44 2.78
N MET A 28 -2.35 5.43 2.99
CA MET A 28 -2.73 6.80 3.33
C MET A 28 -1.71 7.77 2.73
N VAL A 29 -1.85 8.08 1.45
CA VAL A 29 -0.91 8.90 0.68
C VAL A 29 -1.57 10.18 0.14
N PRO A 30 -0.78 11.24 -0.12
CA PRO A 30 -1.28 12.55 -0.55
C PRO A 30 -2.19 12.62 -1.78
N ASN A 31 -2.00 11.78 -2.81
CA ASN A 31 -2.72 11.94 -4.08
C ASN A 31 -2.82 10.66 -4.92
N SER A 32 -3.64 10.74 -5.99
CA SER A 32 -3.91 9.65 -6.92
C SER A 32 -2.66 9.05 -7.57
N ALA A 33 -1.71 9.86 -8.05
CA ALA A 33 -0.52 9.36 -8.73
C ALA A 33 0.33 8.50 -7.79
N GLN A 34 0.42 8.88 -6.51
CA GLN A 34 1.13 8.10 -5.51
C GLN A 34 0.41 6.80 -5.15
N VAL A 35 -0.93 6.77 -5.16
CA VAL A 35 -1.67 5.51 -4.99
C VAL A 35 -1.40 4.57 -6.17
N GLU A 36 -1.47 5.08 -7.40
CA GLU A 36 -1.21 4.27 -8.60
C GLU A 36 0.22 3.69 -8.59
N GLU A 37 1.22 4.50 -8.27
CA GLU A 37 2.62 4.05 -8.14
C GLU A 37 2.80 3.03 -7.00
N LEU A 38 2.21 3.30 -5.83
CA LEU A 38 2.33 2.44 -4.66
C LEU A 38 1.64 1.08 -4.86
N VAL A 39 0.53 1.04 -5.58
CA VAL A 39 -0.26 -0.18 -5.81
C VAL A 39 0.28 -0.96 -7.00
N SER A 40 0.37 -0.29 -8.16
CA SER A 40 0.58 -0.94 -9.47
C SER A 40 1.93 -0.61 -10.11
N GLY A 41 2.71 0.30 -9.52
CA GLY A 41 4.05 0.63 -9.99
C GLY A 41 5.10 -0.44 -9.68
N PRO A 42 6.34 -0.25 -10.14
CA PRO A 42 7.45 -1.13 -9.84
C PRO A 42 7.68 -1.26 -8.33
N GLN A 43 7.84 -2.47 -7.81
CA GLN A 43 7.86 -2.76 -6.37
C GLN A 43 6.59 -2.31 -5.61
N GLY A 44 5.48 -2.16 -6.32
CA GLY A 44 4.17 -1.85 -5.76
C GLY A 44 3.56 -3.02 -4.99
N LEU A 45 2.43 -2.76 -4.34
CA LEU A 45 1.70 -3.76 -3.55
C LEU A 45 1.34 -5.00 -4.39
N LEU A 46 0.91 -4.80 -5.64
CA LEU A 46 0.46 -5.92 -6.50
C LEU A 46 1.59 -6.90 -6.85
N GLU A 47 2.85 -6.47 -6.90
CA GLU A 47 4.01 -7.37 -7.13
C GLU A 47 4.34 -8.26 -5.93
N GLY A 48 3.81 -7.95 -4.75
CA GLY A 48 3.98 -8.73 -3.52
C GLY A 48 2.68 -9.34 -3.00
N ALA A 49 1.55 -8.98 -3.62
CA ALA A 49 0.23 -9.43 -3.20
C ALA A 49 0.03 -10.91 -3.50
N ARG A 50 -0.79 -11.55 -2.65
CA ARG A 50 -1.25 -12.93 -2.86
C ARG A 50 -2.77 -12.95 -2.97
N LYS A 51 -3.31 -14.02 -3.56
CA LYS A 51 -4.75 -14.22 -3.65
C LYS A 51 -5.39 -14.11 -2.27
N GLY A 52 -6.44 -13.29 -2.17
CA GLY A 52 -7.20 -13.07 -0.92
C GLY A 52 -6.62 -11.98 -0.01
N MET A 53 -5.50 -11.35 -0.37
CA MET A 53 -4.98 -10.17 0.33
C MET A 53 -5.96 -8.99 0.19
N ILE A 54 -6.06 -8.18 1.25
CA ILE A 54 -6.92 -6.99 1.28
C ILE A 54 -6.07 -5.72 1.21
N ILE A 55 -6.37 -4.83 0.27
CA ILE A 55 -5.77 -3.49 0.19
C ILE A 55 -6.88 -2.48 0.50
N ILE A 56 -6.66 -1.65 1.52
CA ILE A 56 -7.59 -0.61 1.97
C ILE A 56 -6.94 0.74 1.68
N ASP A 57 -7.39 1.42 0.64
CA ASP A 57 -6.98 2.79 0.38
C ASP A 57 -7.86 3.77 1.16
N MET A 58 -7.24 4.49 2.10
CA MET A 58 -7.88 5.55 2.88
C MET A 58 -7.46 6.95 2.41
N SER A 59 -6.72 7.03 1.31
CA SER A 59 -6.29 8.28 0.70
C SER A 59 -7.47 9.05 0.09
N THR A 60 -7.34 10.37 -0.02
CA THR A 60 -8.32 11.19 -0.74
C THR A 60 -7.91 11.28 -2.21
N ILE A 61 -8.51 10.44 -3.06
CA ILE A 61 -8.17 10.33 -4.48
C ILE A 61 -9.38 10.50 -5.40
N ALA A 62 -9.13 10.72 -6.69
CA ALA A 62 -10.18 10.76 -7.69
C ALA A 62 -10.92 9.41 -7.75
N PRO A 63 -12.27 9.38 -7.73
CA PRO A 63 -13.04 8.12 -7.74
C PRO A 63 -12.74 7.21 -8.93
N ARG A 64 -12.33 7.77 -10.07
CA ARG A 64 -11.90 7.00 -11.25
C ARG A 64 -10.72 6.09 -10.91
N VAL A 65 -9.74 6.61 -10.19
CA VAL A 65 -8.50 5.89 -9.86
C VAL A 65 -8.80 4.74 -8.90
N SER A 66 -9.64 4.96 -7.88
CA SER A 66 -10.08 3.88 -6.98
C SER A 66 -10.77 2.73 -7.73
N ARG A 67 -11.51 3.03 -8.80
CA ARG A 67 -12.21 2.01 -9.60
C ARG A 67 -11.28 1.26 -10.56
N GLU A 68 -10.22 1.91 -11.04
CA GLU A 68 -9.23 1.28 -11.93
C GLU A 68 -8.31 0.31 -11.19
N LEU A 69 -8.12 0.53 -9.89
CA LEU A 69 -7.30 -0.33 -9.02
C LEU A 69 -8.07 -1.54 -8.42
N ALA A 70 -9.40 -1.58 -8.56
CA ALA A 70 -10.28 -2.61 -8.00
C ALA A 70 -10.65 -3.67 -9.04
#